data_AF-A0A614UC87-F1
#
_entry.id   AF-A0A614UC87-F1
#
_cell.length_a   1.000
_cell.length_b   1.000
_cell.length_c   1.000
_cell.angle_alpha   90.00
_cell.angle_beta   90.00
_cell.angle_gamma   90.00
#
_symmetry.space_group_name_H-M   'P 1'
#
loop_
_entity.id
_entity.type
_entity.pdbx_description
1 polymer ?
#
loop_
_entity_poly.entity_id
_entity_poly.type
_entity_poly.pdbx_seq_one_letter_code
_entity_poly.pdbx_strand_id
1 'polypeptide(L)'
;MKDHWSAPAFDTYGFRRSELKQLADKLGIDLSTPLEDVKPTSLNGVEQKPLSEADVEILKMEIDSLKKQVRKLENERPILINRYREDDPLYLAIKIRNQEWAKYDPDNDRQTRGNQTAIVRDLEDKGFSNVQAKSIEMVACPIKR
;
A
#
# COMPACT_ATOMS: atom_id res chain seq x y z
N MET A 1 43.04 13.08 25.47
CA MET A 1 41.80 12.67 26.14
C MET A 1 41.46 11.26 25.67
N LYS A 2 41.22 10.30 26.58
CA LYS A 2 40.78 8.95 26.20
C LYS A 2 39.31 9.03 25.79
N ASP A 3 38.96 8.51 24.62
CA ASP A 3 37.58 8.46 24.16
C ASP A 3 36.80 7.40 24.96
N HIS A 4 36.14 7.85 26.03
CA HIS A 4 35.27 7.04 26.88
C HIS A 4 34.03 6.48 26.18
N TRP A 5 33.73 6.91 24.94
CA TRP A 5 32.65 6.36 24.14
C TRP A 5 33.09 5.18 23.26
N SER A 6 34.38 4.85 23.26
CA SER A 6 34.93 3.64 22.66
C SER A 6 35.13 2.56 23.72
N ALA A 7 34.54 1.38 23.52
CA ALA A 7 34.70 0.26 24.44
C ALA A 7 34.78 -1.06 23.66
N PRO A 8 35.93 -1.33 23.01
CA PRO A 8 36.07 -2.45 22.06
C PRO A 8 35.72 -3.82 22.64
N ALA A 9 35.94 -4.01 23.95
CA ALA A 9 35.61 -5.25 24.67
C ALA A 9 34.09 -5.50 24.83
N PHE A 10 33.26 -4.48 24.64
CA PHE A 10 31.81 -4.52 24.82
C PHE A 10 31.03 -4.23 23.53
N ASP A 11 31.69 -3.74 22.48
CA ASP A 11 31.09 -3.41 21.19
C ASP A 11 30.60 -4.64 20.39
N THR A 12 30.86 -5.86 20.89
CA THR A 12 30.33 -7.13 20.36
C THR A 12 28.91 -7.47 20.79
N TYR A 13 28.35 -6.80 21.80
CA TYR A 13 27.05 -7.16 22.40
C TYR A 13 25.86 -6.42 21.76
N GLY A 14 25.95 -6.10 20.46
CA GLY A 14 24.84 -5.59 19.65
C GLY A 14 24.76 -4.08 19.49
N PHE A 15 24.96 -3.29 20.56
CA PHE A 15 24.95 -1.82 20.47
C PHE A 15 26.33 -1.25 20.77
N ARG A 16 26.91 -0.53 19.79
CA ARG A 16 28.18 0.18 19.99
C ARG A 16 27.93 1.50 20.70
N ARG A 17 28.73 1.80 21.73
CA ARG A 17 28.59 3.03 22.52
C ARG A 17 28.80 4.29 21.68
N SER A 18 29.69 4.21 20.69
CA SER A 18 29.91 5.29 19.71
C SER A 18 28.69 5.58 18.85
N GLU A 19 27.92 4.56 18.47
CA GLU A 19 26.71 4.72 17.65
C GLU A 19 25.58 5.35 18.46
N LEU A 20 25.46 4.99 19.75
CA LEU A 20 24.52 5.63 20.67
C LEU A 20 24.85 7.11 20.86
N LYS A 21 26.14 7.46 21.00
CA LYS A 21 26.56 8.86 21.10
C LYS A 21 26.23 9.65 19.84
N GLN A 22 26.53 9.09 18.66
CA GLN A 22 26.18 9.72 17.38
C GLN A 22 24.67 9.93 17.22
N LEU A 23 23.86 8.94 17.63
CA LEU A 23 22.40 9.06 17.59
C LEU A 23 21.90 10.15 18.54
N ALA A 24 22.41 10.17 19.77
CA ALA A 24 22.05 11.17 20.76
C ALA A 24 22.44 12.58 20.31
N ASP A 25 23.64 12.76 19.75
CA ASP A 25 24.08 14.04 19.19
C ASP A 25 23.15 14.50 18.05
N LYS A 26 22.70 13.59 17.18
CA LYS A 26 21.71 13.89 16.13
C LYS A 26 20.34 14.31 16.68
N LEU A 27 19.95 13.78 17.84
CA LEU A 27 18.70 14.12 18.51
C LEU A 27 18.84 15.33 19.46
N GLY A 28 20.04 15.93 19.55
CA GLY A 28 20.31 17.04 20.47
C GLY A 28 20.33 16.62 21.95
N ILE A 29 20.57 15.34 22.23
CA ILE A 29 20.58 14.76 23.57
C ILE A 29 22.02 14.61 24.05
N ASP A 30 22.34 15.20 25.19
CA ASP A 30 23.66 15.08 25.81
C ASP A 30 23.73 13.90 26.80
N LEU A 31 24.28 12.77 26.35
CA LEU A 31 24.50 11.58 27.17
C LEU A 31 25.52 11.76 28.31
N SER A 32 26.19 12.91 28.42
CA SER A 32 27.08 13.20 29.54
C SER A 32 26.34 13.80 30.75
N THR A 33 25.05 14.11 30.60
CA THR A 33 24.22 14.55 31.72
C THR A 33 24.00 13.41 32.73
N PRO A 34 24.22 13.65 34.05
CA PRO A 34 23.92 12.68 35.10
C PRO A 34 22.42 12.31 35.08
N LEU A 35 22.08 11.05 35.39
CA LEU A 35 20.68 10.60 35.37
C LEU A 35 19.79 11.42 36.31
N GLU A 36 20.37 11.95 37.39
CA GLU A 36 19.71 12.81 38.37
C GLU A 36 19.22 14.13 37.76
N ASP A 37 19.90 14.61 36.71
CA ASP A 37 19.59 15.87 36.01
C ASP A 37 18.73 15.65 34.75
N VAL A 38 18.48 14.39 34.36
CA VAL A 38 17.62 14.05 33.23
C VAL A 38 16.16 14.28 33.62
N LYS A 39 15.62 15.42 33.22
CA LYS A 39 14.17 15.64 33.26
C LYS A 39 13.51 14.80 32.18
N PRO A 40 12.43 14.04 32.47
CA PRO A 40 11.69 13.34 31.44
C PRO A 40 11.20 14.36 30.42
N THR A 41 11.69 14.26 29.20
CA THR A 41 11.12 15.00 28.07
C THR A 41 9.72 14.46 27.85
N SER A 42 8.71 15.14 28.40
CA SER A 42 7.34 14.94 27.92
C SER A 42 7.38 15.17 26.41
N LEU A 43 7.00 14.14 25.63
CA LEU A 43 6.85 14.20 24.17
C LEU A 43 5.70 15.12 23.73
N ASN A 44 5.46 16.21 24.46
CA ASN A 44 4.48 17.24 24.15
C ASN A 44 5.03 18.23 23.10
N GLY A 45 6.26 18.03 22.64
CA GLY A 45 7.01 18.94 21.77
C GLY A 45 7.46 18.33 20.44
N VAL A 46 6.76 17.31 19.92
CA VAL A 46 6.75 17.17 18.46
C VAL A 46 5.99 18.40 17.99
N GLU A 47 6.71 19.41 17.51
CA GLU A 47 6.12 20.54 16.79
C GLU A 47 5.35 19.95 15.61
N GLN A 48 4.06 19.65 15.83
CA GLN A 48 3.09 19.58 14.77
C GLN A 48 3.08 20.99 14.22
N LYS A 49 3.87 21.24 13.16
CA LYS A 49 3.82 22.49 12.43
C LYS A 49 2.34 22.73 12.15
N PRO A 50 1.71 23.75 12.76
CA PRO A 50 0.28 23.95 12.59
C PRO A 50 0.05 24.10 11.09
N LEU A 51 -0.80 23.23 10.53
CA LEU A 51 -1.19 23.32 9.13
C LEU A 51 -1.60 24.76 8.87
N SER A 52 -0.92 25.43 7.94
CA SER A 52 -1.26 26.79 7.58
C SER A 52 -2.71 26.81 7.08
N GLU A 53 -3.42 27.92 7.28
CA GLU A 53 -4.78 28.07 6.74
C GLU A 53 -4.79 27.84 5.21
N ALA A 54 -3.70 28.23 4.53
CA ALA A 54 -3.46 27.93 3.13
C ALA A 54 -3.33 26.43 2.83
N ASP A 55 -2.66 25.66 3.69
CA ASP A 55 -2.53 24.20 3.52
C ASP A 55 -3.89 23.51 3.69
N VAL A 56 -4.70 23.99 4.65
CA VAL A 56 -6.06 23.49 4.87
C VAL A 56 -6.95 23.76 3.65
N GLU A 57 -6.81 24.93 3.02
CA GLU A 57 -7.57 25.29 1.83
C GLU A 57 -7.17 24.44 0.62
N ILE A 58 -5.86 24.24 0.40
CA ILE A 58 -5.36 23.34 -0.66
C ILE A 58 -5.90 21.92 -0.46
N LEU A 59 -5.86 21.40 0.76
CA LEU A 59 -6.37 20.06 1.07
C LEU A 59 -7.88 19.94 0.83
N LYS A 60 -8.67 20.97 1.15
CA LYS A 60 -10.11 21.00 0.85
C LYS A 60 -10.37 21.00 -0.66
N MET A 61 -9.62 21.79 -1.42
CA MET A 61 -9.72 21.81 -2.89
C MET A 61 -9.40 20.44 -3.48
N GLU A 62 -8.36 19.77 -2.97
CA GLU A 62 -7.99 18.43 -3.42
C GLU A 62 -9.08 17.40 -3.08
N ILE A 63 -9.66 17.45 -1.87
CA ILE A 63 -10.80 16.61 -1.49
C ILE A 63 -11.98 16.80 -2.45
N ASP A 64 -12.29 18.04 -2.82
CA ASP A 64 -13.40 18.33 -3.74
C ASP A 64 -13.10 17.86 -5.16
N SER A 65 -11.85 18.01 -5.62
CA SER A 65 -11.37 17.46 -6.89
C SER A 65 -11.52 15.94 -6.93
N LEU A 66 -11.01 15.26 -5.91
CA LEU A 66 -11.08 13.80 -5.79
C LEU A 66 -12.54 13.32 -5.72
N LYS A 67 -13.40 13.98 -4.95
CA LYS A 67 -14.84 13.63 -4.89
C LYS A 67 -15.52 13.78 -6.26
N LYS A 68 -15.18 14.82 -7.03
CA LYS A 68 -15.72 15.00 -8.40
C LYS A 68 -15.23 13.88 -9.32
N GLN A 69 -13.95 13.51 -9.24
CA GLN A 69 -13.41 12.40 -10.02
C GLN A 69 -14.07 11.07 -9.66
N VAL A 70 -14.24 10.77 -8.37
CA VAL A 70 -14.94 9.56 -7.90
C VAL A 70 -16.36 9.49 -8.46
N ARG A 71 -17.15 10.56 -8.33
CA ARG A 71 -18.52 10.60 -8.88
C ARG A 71 -18.55 10.39 -10.39
N LYS A 72 -17.58 10.97 -11.12
CA LYS A 72 -17.48 10.77 -12.57
C LYS A 72 -17.20 9.30 -12.91
N LEU A 73 -16.22 8.69 -12.24
CA LEU A 73 -15.87 7.28 -12.44
C LEU A 73 -17.01 6.34 -12.04
N GLU A 74 -17.75 6.64 -10.97
CA GLU A 74 -18.94 5.89 -10.57
C GLU A 74 -20.05 5.95 -11.64
N ASN A 75 -20.23 7.10 -12.28
CA ASN A 75 -21.21 7.27 -13.37
C ASN A 75 -20.79 6.56 -14.68
N GLU A 76 -19.50 6.34 -14.89
CA GLU A 76 -18.97 5.60 -16.06
C GLU A 76 -19.04 4.07 -15.88
N ARG A 77 -19.15 3.58 -14.64
CA ARG A 77 -19.28 2.15 -14.35
C ARG A 77 -20.69 1.63 -14.68
N PRO A 78 -20.83 0.35 -15.08
CA PRO A 78 -22.14 -0.28 -15.22
C PRO A 78 -22.97 -0.14 -13.94
N ILE A 79 -24.24 0.25 -14.10
CA ILE A 79 -25.16 0.42 -12.96
C ILE A 79 -25.31 -0.89 -12.19
N LEU A 80 -25.42 -0.79 -10.86
CA LEU A 80 -25.73 -1.90 -9.96
C LEU A 80 -24.70 -3.04 -9.91
N ILE A 81 -23.52 -2.85 -10.52
CA ILE A 81 -22.44 -3.84 -10.48
C ILE A 81 -22.04 -4.16 -9.04
N ASN A 82 -22.04 -5.44 -8.67
CA ASN A 82 -21.71 -5.91 -7.32
C ASN A 82 -22.57 -5.29 -6.20
N ARG A 83 -23.76 -4.73 -6.51
CA ARG A 83 -24.60 -4.04 -5.51
C ARG A 83 -25.48 -4.98 -4.70
N TYR A 84 -25.97 -6.05 -5.34
CA TYR A 84 -26.95 -6.97 -4.73
C TYR A 84 -26.40 -8.39 -4.54
N ARG A 85 -25.26 -8.70 -5.16
CA ARG A 85 -24.63 -10.01 -5.10
C ARG A 85 -23.12 -9.83 -5.16
N GLU A 86 -22.41 -10.48 -4.24
CA GLU A 86 -20.94 -10.44 -4.17
C GLU A 86 -20.27 -11.30 -5.25
N ASP A 87 -21.03 -12.27 -5.77
CA ASP A 87 -20.64 -13.22 -6.81
C ASP A 87 -21.06 -12.74 -8.21
N ASP A 88 -21.23 -11.43 -8.41
CA ASP A 88 -21.64 -10.83 -9.69
C ASP A 88 -20.70 -11.28 -10.84
N PRO A 89 -21.18 -11.97 -11.89
CA PRO A 89 -20.35 -12.53 -12.94
C PRO A 89 -19.61 -11.46 -13.74
N LEU A 90 -20.25 -10.30 -13.95
CA LEU A 90 -19.64 -9.18 -14.67
C LEU A 90 -18.57 -8.50 -13.81
N TYR A 91 -18.85 -8.32 -12.51
CA TYR A 91 -17.85 -7.83 -11.57
C TYR A 91 -16.63 -8.74 -11.51
N LEU A 92 -16.85 -10.05 -11.39
CA LEU A 92 -15.78 -11.05 -11.39
C LEU A 92 -14.99 -11.03 -12.70
N ALA A 93 -15.66 -10.92 -13.85
CA ALA A 93 -14.99 -10.84 -15.14
C ALA A 93 -14.08 -9.60 -15.24
N ILE A 94 -14.57 -8.43 -14.80
CA ILE A 94 -13.77 -7.20 -14.76
C ILE A 94 -12.58 -7.35 -13.82
N LYS A 95 -12.80 -7.93 -12.63
CA LYS A 95 -11.73 -8.19 -11.66
C LYS A 95 -10.65 -9.10 -12.23
N ILE A 96 -11.04 -10.22 -12.84
CA ILE A 96 -10.12 -11.16 -13.48
C ILE A 96 -9.35 -10.47 -14.61
N ARG A 97 -10.03 -9.69 -15.48
CA ARG A 97 -9.36 -8.93 -16.54
C ARG A 97 -8.31 -7.98 -15.97
N ASN A 98 -8.64 -7.23 -14.92
CA ASN A 98 -7.72 -6.29 -14.29
C ASN A 98 -6.56 -6.95 -13.52
N GLN A 99 -6.66 -8.24 -13.18
CA GLN A 99 -5.61 -8.97 -12.44
C GLN A 99 -4.73 -9.80 -13.38
N GLU A 100 -5.37 -10.70 -14.14
CA GLU A 100 -4.70 -11.69 -14.98
C GLU A 100 -4.23 -11.12 -16.32
N TRP A 101 -4.88 -10.06 -16.81
CA TRP A 101 -4.62 -9.50 -18.13
C TRP A 101 -4.02 -8.09 -18.09
N ALA A 102 -3.70 -7.56 -16.90
CA ALA A 102 -3.15 -6.20 -16.73
C ALA A 102 -1.84 -5.96 -17.49
N LYS A 103 -1.06 -7.02 -17.68
CA LYS A 103 0.27 -6.99 -18.33
C LYS A 103 0.27 -7.72 -19.67
N TYR A 104 -0.90 -8.03 -20.21
CA TYR A 104 -1.00 -8.72 -21.49
C TYR A 104 -0.37 -7.88 -22.60
N ASP A 105 0.55 -8.50 -23.33
CA ASP A 105 1.26 -7.92 -24.46
C ASP A 105 1.04 -8.81 -25.70
N PRO A 106 0.38 -8.30 -26.76
CA PRO A 106 0.11 -9.08 -27.96
C PRO A 106 1.39 -9.55 -28.68
N ASP A 107 2.50 -8.83 -28.54
CA ASP A 107 3.78 -9.20 -29.17
C ASP A 107 4.51 -10.30 -28.37
N ASN A 108 4.12 -10.52 -27.11
CA ASN A 108 4.65 -11.55 -26.23
C ASN A 108 3.51 -12.37 -25.57
N ASP A 109 2.55 -12.81 -26.38
CA ASP A 109 1.36 -13.57 -25.93
C ASP A 109 1.75 -14.76 -25.05
N ARG A 110 2.74 -15.56 -25.48
CA ARG A 110 3.11 -16.80 -24.77
C ARG A 110 3.51 -16.58 -23.32
N GLN A 111 4.14 -15.44 -22.99
CA GLN A 111 4.60 -15.15 -21.63
C GLN A 111 3.59 -14.33 -20.83
N THR A 112 2.76 -13.53 -21.49
CA THR A 112 1.89 -12.55 -20.82
C THR A 112 0.41 -12.94 -20.80
N ARG A 113 0.03 -14.00 -21.52
CA ARG A 113 -1.33 -14.52 -21.55
C ARG A 113 -1.76 -15.09 -20.21
N GLY A 114 -2.95 -14.71 -19.77
CA GLY A 114 -3.57 -15.25 -18.55
C GLY A 114 -3.83 -16.75 -18.64
N ASN A 115 -3.64 -17.46 -17.53
CA ASN A 115 -3.86 -18.90 -17.46
C ASN A 115 -5.36 -19.23 -17.35
N GLN A 116 -5.99 -19.51 -18.48
CA GLN A 116 -7.43 -19.81 -18.57
C GLN A 116 -7.85 -21.00 -17.69
N THR A 117 -7.04 -22.06 -17.62
CA THR A 117 -7.36 -23.24 -16.82
C THR A 117 -7.34 -22.95 -15.33
N ALA A 118 -6.40 -22.10 -14.87
CA ALA A 118 -6.36 -21.64 -13.49
C ALA A 118 -7.56 -20.75 -13.18
N ILE A 119 -7.91 -19.81 -14.07
CA ILE A 119 -9.06 -18.90 -13.89
C ILE A 119 -10.38 -19.68 -13.76
N VAL A 120 -10.62 -20.67 -14.64
CA VAL A 120 -11.83 -21.50 -14.58
C VAL A 120 -11.88 -22.30 -13.29
N ARG A 121 -10.75 -22.91 -12.88
CA ARG A 121 -10.66 -23.68 -11.64
C ARG A 121 -10.92 -22.80 -10.40
N ASP A 122 -10.33 -21.62 -10.34
CA ASP A 122 -10.54 -20.66 -9.26
C ASP A 122 -11.99 -20.20 -9.13
N LEU A 123 -12.74 -20.17 -10.23
CA LEU A 123 -14.18 -19.89 -10.24
C LEU A 123 -14.99 -21.11 -9.80
N GLU A 124 -14.63 -22.31 -10.22
CA GLU A 124 -15.27 -23.55 -9.74
C GLU A 124 -15.09 -23.74 -8.24
N ASP A 125 -13.90 -23.46 -7.71
CA ASP A 125 -13.60 -23.52 -6.28
C ASP A 125 -14.41 -22.48 -5.47
N LYS A 126 -14.89 -21.41 -6.12
CA LYS A 126 -15.82 -20.43 -5.55
C LYS A 126 -17.30 -20.85 -5.65
N GLY A 127 -17.59 -22.02 -6.21
CA GLY A 127 -18.93 -22.59 -6.30
C GLY A 127 -19.66 -22.33 -7.63
N PHE A 128 -18.99 -21.78 -8.65
CA PHE A 128 -19.58 -21.65 -9.97
C PHE A 128 -19.58 -22.99 -10.71
N SER A 129 -20.64 -23.27 -11.47
CA SER A 129 -20.63 -24.41 -12.40
C SER A 129 -19.57 -24.20 -13.50
N ASN A 130 -19.04 -25.29 -14.07
CA ASN A 130 -18.07 -25.23 -15.17
C ASN A 130 -18.53 -24.31 -16.33
N VAL A 131 -19.83 -24.33 -16.65
CA VAL A 131 -20.43 -23.51 -17.69
C VAL A 131 -20.38 -22.02 -17.32
N GLN A 132 -20.76 -21.69 -16.08
CA GLN A 132 -20.69 -20.30 -15.59
C GLN A 132 -19.25 -19.81 -15.49
N ALA A 133 -18.34 -20.63 -14.97
CA ALA A 133 -16.92 -20.31 -14.86
C ALA A 133 -16.31 -19.98 -16.24
N LYS A 134 -16.59 -20.82 -17.25
CA LYS A 134 -16.20 -20.56 -18.64
C LYS A 134 -16.83 -19.29 -19.20
N SER A 135 -18.10 -19.01 -18.91
CA SER A 135 -18.73 -17.77 -19.38
C SER A 135 -18.10 -16.52 -18.78
N ILE A 136 -17.75 -16.54 -17.49
CA ILE A 136 -17.08 -15.42 -16.81
C ILE A 136 -15.68 -15.22 -17.40
N GLU A 137 -14.94 -16.32 -17.58
CA GLU A 137 -13.61 -16.30 -18.17
C GLU A 137 -13.62 -15.77 -19.61
N MET A 138 -14.59 -16.17 -20.43
CA MET A 138 -14.75 -15.64 -21.80
C MET A 138 -14.98 -14.13 -21.80
N VAL A 139 -15.81 -13.62 -20.90
CA VAL A 139 -16.07 -12.17 -20.78
C VAL A 139 -14.81 -11.42 -20.27
N ALA A 140 -14.03 -12.06 -19.39
CA ALA A 140 -12.78 -11.49 -18.88
C ALA A 140 -11.64 -11.48 -19.92
N CYS A 141 -11.58 -12.48 -20.80
CA CYS A 141 -10.54 -12.61 -21.82
C CYS A 141 -10.59 -11.45 -22.83
N PRO A 142 -9.50 -10.69 -23.08
CA PRO A 142 -9.48 -9.60 -24.04
C PRO A 142 -9.23 -10.05 -25.50
N ILE A 143 -8.80 -11.30 -25.70
CA ILE A 143 -8.45 -11.85 -27.01
C ILE A 143 -9.67 -12.53 -27.64
N LYS A 144 -9.89 -12.32 -28.94
CA LYS A 144 -10.83 -13.11 -29.74
C LYS A 144 -10.30 -14.53 -29.91
N ARG A 145 -11.12 -15.53 -29.60
CA ARG A 145 -10.82 -16.94 -29.86
C ARG A 145 -11.32 -17.37 -31.22
#